data_AF-A0A7W7C3J3-F1
#
_entry.id   AF-A0A7W7C3J3-F1
#
_cell.length_a   1.000
_cell.length_b   1.000
_cell.length_c   1.000
_cell.angle_alpha   90.00
_cell.angle_beta   90.00
_cell.angle_gamma   90.00
#
_symmetry.space_group_name_H-M   'P 1'
#
loop_
_entity.id
_entity.type
_entity.pdbx_description
1 polymer ?
#
loop_
_entity_poly.entity_id
_entity_poly.type
_entity_poly.pdbx_seq_one_letter_code
_entity_poly.pdbx_strand_id
1 'polypeptide(L)'
;MVRSALVPLGVALALAGCSAEPAPPPPPATTTSASVAPTTRQLQPVDVLRAETRNSTIGLGASACGQSVPPTDPTCGEHLTLVEQTLTKVQAELVRLFPGRDLGKSKETADLAIRSVSLVRRMNCYAMNGADKKPGKNESELCATIGRLALVQWLNYETTVGQL
;
A
#
# COMPACT_ATOMS: atom_id res chain seq x y z
N MET A 1 -16.13 15.67 50.50
CA MET A 1 -15.56 15.25 51.80
C MET A 1 -15.09 13.82 51.69
N VAL A 2 -13.86 13.61 52.16
CA VAL A 2 -13.08 12.36 52.16
C VAL A 2 -13.80 11.26 52.96
N ARG A 3 -13.76 10.02 52.46
CA ARG A 3 -13.47 8.81 53.27
C ARG A 3 -13.05 7.65 52.36
N SER A 4 -11.74 7.43 52.33
CA SER A 4 -11.08 6.18 51.96
C SER A 4 -11.59 5.04 52.84
N ALA A 5 -11.61 3.80 52.34
CA ALA A 5 -10.57 2.83 52.69
C ALA A 5 -10.85 1.40 52.18
N LEU A 6 -9.74 0.75 51.79
CA LEU A 6 -9.37 -0.66 51.98
C LEU A 6 -9.75 -1.73 50.93
N VAL A 7 -8.69 -2.08 50.20
CA VAL A 7 -8.38 -3.31 49.43
C VAL A 7 -8.03 -4.45 50.42
N PRO A 8 -8.35 -5.73 50.15
CA PRO A 8 -7.36 -6.70 49.61
C PRO A 8 -7.95 -7.62 48.51
N LEU A 9 -7.27 -7.94 47.40
CA LEU A 9 -6.11 -8.85 47.19
C LEU A 9 -6.40 -10.34 47.47
N GLY A 10 -6.28 -11.19 46.43
CA GLY A 10 -6.22 -12.66 46.51
C GLY A 10 -7.17 -13.35 45.52
N VAL A 11 -6.78 -13.63 44.26
CA VAL A 11 -5.98 -14.76 43.75
C VAL A 11 -6.65 -16.14 43.92
N ALA A 12 -7.01 -16.77 42.79
CA ALA A 12 -6.66 -18.15 42.38
C ALA A 12 -7.70 -18.64 41.34
N LEU A 13 -7.35 -18.68 40.05
CA LEU A 13 -6.75 -19.81 39.33
C LEU A 13 -7.61 -21.09 39.29
N ALA A 14 -8.24 -21.23 38.12
CA ALA A 14 -8.57 -22.43 37.35
C ALA A 14 -8.26 -23.81 37.93
N LEU A 15 -9.26 -24.70 37.82
CA LEU A 15 -9.06 -26.13 37.64
C LEU A 15 -9.98 -26.66 36.53
N ALA A 16 -9.37 -27.44 35.64
CA ALA A 16 -9.96 -28.19 34.55
C ALA A 16 -10.73 -29.43 35.06
N GLY A 17 -11.71 -29.93 34.28
CA GLY A 17 -12.27 -31.27 34.48
C GLY A 17 -13.54 -31.54 33.67
N CYS A 18 -13.47 -32.50 32.74
CA CYS A 18 -14.57 -33.12 31.98
C CYS A 18 -15.57 -33.87 32.88
N SER A 19 -16.89 -33.72 32.67
CA SER A 19 -17.85 -34.75 32.19
C SER A 19 -19.34 -34.35 32.40
N ALA A 20 -20.22 -35.00 31.64
CA ALA A 20 -21.60 -34.63 31.26
C ALA A 20 -22.73 -34.81 32.29
N GLU A 21 -23.86 -34.07 32.13
CA GLU A 21 -25.25 -34.55 32.32
C GLU A 21 -26.26 -33.64 31.53
N PRO A 22 -27.35 -34.17 30.93
CA PRO A 22 -28.06 -33.55 29.80
C PRO A 22 -29.24 -32.64 30.20
N ALA A 23 -29.39 -31.52 29.51
CA ALA A 23 -30.55 -30.63 29.64
C ALA A 23 -31.63 -30.94 28.58
N PRO A 24 -32.93 -30.89 28.93
CA PRO A 24 -34.05 -31.25 28.06
C PRO A 24 -34.21 -30.30 26.85
N PRO A 25 -34.84 -30.75 25.75
CA PRO A 25 -34.85 -30.03 24.48
C PRO A 25 -35.74 -28.77 24.57
N PRO A 26 -35.23 -27.59 24.13
CA PRO A 26 -36.10 -26.43 23.89
C PRO A 26 -36.93 -26.61 22.59
N PRO A 27 -38.12 -25.99 22.52
CA PRO A 27 -39.09 -26.15 21.43
C PRO A 27 -38.54 -25.70 20.06
N PRO A 28 -39.16 -26.11 18.93
CA PRO A 28 -38.66 -25.79 17.59
C PRO A 28 -38.74 -24.29 17.33
N ALA A 29 -37.64 -23.58 17.63
CA ALA A 29 -37.41 -22.25 17.13
C ALA A 29 -36.97 -22.41 15.68
N THR A 30 -37.94 -22.18 14.78
CA THR A 30 -37.75 -21.97 13.35
C THR A 30 -36.56 -21.07 13.15
N THR A 31 -35.40 -21.66 12.87
CA THR A 31 -34.21 -20.92 12.51
C THR A 31 -34.46 -20.51 11.08
N THR A 32 -35.07 -19.34 10.90
CA THR A 32 -34.86 -18.59 9.68
C THR A 32 -33.38 -18.27 9.70
N SER A 33 -32.56 -19.18 9.15
CA SER A 33 -31.21 -18.86 8.73
C SER A 33 -31.36 -17.69 7.78
N ALA A 34 -31.23 -16.48 8.33
CA ALA A 34 -30.79 -15.35 7.56
C ALA A 34 -29.40 -15.76 7.06
N SER A 35 -29.39 -16.41 5.90
CA SER A 35 -28.23 -16.51 5.06
C SER A 35 -27.83 -15.06 4.79
N VAL A 36 -26.86 -14.58 5.57
CA VAL A 36 -26.16 -13.35 5.26
C VAL A 36 -25.52 -13.63 3.92
N ALA A 37 -26.22 -13.25 2.84
CA ALA A 37 -25.68 -13.32 1.50
C ALA A 37 -24.29 -12.69 1.58
N PRO A 38 -23.23 -13.36 1.11
CA PRO A 38 -21.91 -12.77 1.12
C PRO A 38 -22.02 -11.48 0.31
N THR A 39 -21.86 -10.33 0.98
CA THR A 39 -21.79 -9.03 0.32
C THR A 39 -20.68 -9.16 -0.71
N THR A 40 -21.08 -9.31 -1.98
CA THR A 40 -20.15 -9.48 -3.09
C THR A 40 -19.54 -8.12 -3.29
N ARG A 41 -18.44 -7.85 -2.58
CA ARG A 41 -17.74 -6.58 -2.67
C ARG A 41 -17.37 -6.37 -4.12
N GLN A 42 -17.99 -5.38 -4.75
CA GLN A 42 -17.70 -5.03 -6.13
C GLN A 42 -16.26 -4.53 -6.21
N LEU A 43 -15.47 -5.12 -7.11
CA LEU A 43 -14.06 -4.75 -7.30
C LEU A 43 -13.96 -3.25 -7.57
N GLN A 44 -13.11 -2.54 -6.82
CA GLN A 44 -12.86 -1.11 -6.99
C GLN A 44 -11.45 -0.88 -7.57
N PRO A 45 -11.19 0.25 -8.28
CA PRO A 45 -9.85 0.60 -8.76
C PRO A 45 -8.77 0.56 -7.68
N VAL A 46 -9.10 1.03 -6.47
CA VAL A 46 -8.20 0.98 -5.31
C VAL A 46 -7.83 -0.45 -4.90
N ASP A 47 -8.67 -1.44 -5.18
CA ASP A 47 -8.37 -2.84 -4.88
C ASP A 47 -7.33 -3.40 -5.88
N VAL A 48 -7.37 -2.96 -7.14
CA VAL A 48 -6.32 -3.27 -8.15
C VAL A 48 -4.99 -2.66 -7.75
N LEU A 49 -4.98 -1.35 -7.42
CA LEU A 49 -3.78 -0.68 -6.93
C LEU A 49 -3.21 -1.38 -5.70
N ARG A 50 -4.03 -1.70 -4.70
CA ARG A 50 -3.59 -2.38 -3.47
C ARG A 50 -3.01 -3.76 -3.76
N ALA A 51 -3.61 -4.52 -4.68
CA ALA A 51 -3.12 -5.83 -5.09
C ALA A 51 -1.71 -5.72 -5.70
N GLU A 52 -1.51 -4.78 -6.62
CA GLU A 52 -0.23 -4.60 -7.30
C GLU A 52 0.85 -4.00 -6.41
N THR A 53 0.51 -3.03 -5.56
CA THR A 53 1.46 -2.44 -4.60
C THR A 53 1.89 -3.46 -3.54
N ARG A 54 0.98 -4.33 -3.08
CA ARG A 54 1.32 -5.44 -2.17
C ARG A 54 2.30 -6.41 -2.83
N ASN A 55 2.09 -6.70 -4.12
CA ASN A 55 2.95 -7.62 -4.86
C ASN A 55 4.33 -7.03 -5.17
N SER A 56 4.46 -5.69 -5.17
CA SER A 56 5.66 -5.00 -5.65
C SER A 56 6.56 -4.44 -4.54
N THR A 57 6.28 -4.71 -3.25
CA THR A 57 7.03 -4.19 -2.07
C THR A 57 7.13 -2.67 -1.93
N ILE A 58 6.53 -1.89 -2.84
CA ILE A 58 6.61 -0.41 -2.89
C ILE A 58 6.12 0.25 -1.61
N GLY A 59 5.15 -0.36 -0.91
CA GLY A 59 4.63 0.15 0.37
C GLY A 59 5.67 0.24 1.50
N LEU A 60 6.81 -0.47 1.38
CA LEU A 60 7.96 -0.33 2.28
C LEU A 60 9.10 0.51 1.65
N GLY A 61 9.09 0.68 0.33
CA GLY A 61 10.20 1.25 -0.45
C GLY A 61 10.04 2.72 -0.88
N ALA A 62 8.82 3.28 -0.90
CA ALA A 62 8.61 4.71 -1.19
C ALA A 62 9.35 5.63 -0.21
N SER A 63 9.69 5.14 0.99
CA SER A 63 10.52 5.81 1.98
C SER A 63 12.03 5.79 1.67
N ALA A 64 12.49 4.85 0.83
CA ALA A 64 13.93 4.66 0.58
C ALA A 64 14.52 5.68 -0.41
N CYS A 65 13.69 6.44 -1.11
CA CYS A 65 14.09 7.64 -1.85
C CYS A 65 13.82 8.93 -1.05
N GLY A 66 13.96 8.86 0.28
CA GLY A 66 13.67 9.95 1.22
C GLY A 66 14.63 11.16 1.14
N GLN A 67 14.52 12.04 2.13
CA GLN A 67 15.42 13.19 2.25
C GLN A 67 16.85 12.68 2.53
N SER A 68 17.82 13.12 1.72
CA SER A 68 19.26 12.86 1.88
C SER A 68 19.81 11.52 1.37
N VAL A 69 19.12 10.87 0.43
CA VAL A 69 19.65 9.66 -0.22
C VAL A 69 20.79 10.02 -1.18
N PRO A 70 21.96 9.37 -1.09
CA PRO A 70 23.06 9.60 -2.02
C PRO A 70 22.63 9.40 -3.48
N PRO A 71 23.08 10.24 -4.43
CA PRO A 71 22.68 10.14 -5.83
C PRO A 71 23.23 8.89 -6.56
N THR A 72 23.96 8.03 -5.84
CA THR A 72 24.49 6.74 -6.32
C THR A 72 23.89 5.55 -5.58
N ASP A 73 22.94 5.78 -4.67
CA ASP A 73 22.29 4.71 -3.91
C ASP A 73 21.42 3.82 -4.83
N PRO A 74 21.74 2.53 -4.99
CA PRO A 74 21.02 1.65 -5.90
C PRO A 74 19.62 1.29 -5.39
N THR A 75 19.42 1.29 -4.07
CA THR A 75 18.14 0.94 -3.43
C THR A 75 17.04 1.92 -3.86
N CYS A 76 17.39 3.20 -3.95
CA CYS A 76 16.44 4.19 -4.46
C CYS A 76 16.12 3.97 -5.95
N GLY A 77 17.12 3.59 -6.77
CA GLY A 77 16.91 3.30 -8.19
C GLY A 77 16.03 2.08 -8.45
N GLU A 78 16.19 1.03 -7.64
CA GLU A 78 15.33 -0.16 -7.65
C GLU A 78 13.88 0.21 -7.31
N HIS A 79 13.66 1.02 -6.27
CA HIS A 79 12.31 1.46 -5.90
C HIS A 79 11.65 2.33 -6.96
N LEU A 80 12.37 3.30 -7.54
CA LEU A 80 11.82 4.11 -8.62
C LEU A 80 11.47 3.27 -9.84
N THR A 81 12.26 2.22 -10.12
CA THR A 81 11.96 1.26 -11.19
C THR A 81 10.71 0.43 -10.88
N LEU A 82 10.55 -0.03 -9.64
CA LEU A 82 9.33 -0.74 -9.20
C LEU A 82 8.09 0.15 -9.30
N VAL A 83 8.20 1.42 -8.92
CA VAL A 83 7.13 2.43 -9.06
C VAL A 83 6.68 2.53 -10.52
N GLU A 84 7.61 2.70 -11.46
CA GLU A 84 7.30 2.76 -12.90
C GLU A 84 6.60 1.49 -13.41
N GLN A 85 7.12 0.31 -13.03
CA GLN A 85 6.52 -0.98 -13.40
C GLN A 85 5.10 -1.13 -12.84
N THR A 86 4.89 -0.75 -11.59
CA THR A 86 3.59 -0.86 -10.92
C THR A 86 2.58 0.11 -11.50
N LEU A 87 2.97 1.36 -11.77
CA LEU A 87 2.11 2.33 -12.46
C LEU A 87 1.64 1.80 -13.81
N THR A 88 2.57 1.28 -14.61
CA THR A 88 2.28 0.71 -15.93
C THR A 88 1.31 -0.46 -15.82
N LYS A 89 1.55 -1.37 -14.87
CA LYS A 89 0.72 -2.56 -14.66
C LYS A 89 -0.66 -2.21 -14.13
N VAL A 90 -0.77 -1.36 -13.11
CA VAL A 90 -2.06 -0.94 -12.56
C VAL A 90 -2.88 -0.23 -13.63
N GLN A 91 -2.29 0.67 -14.42
CA GLN A 91 -3.01 1.36 -15.49
C GLN A 91 -3.53 0.39 -16.55
N ALA A 92 -2.74 -0.60 -16.95
CA ALA A 92 -3.21 -1.65 -17.87
C ALA A 92 -4.38 -2.45 -17.28
N GLU A 93 -4.29 -2.84 -16.01
CA GLU A 93 -5.34 -3.58 -15.31
C GLU A 93 -6.61 -2.74 -15.10
N LEU A 94 -6.48 -1.44 -14.80
CA LEU A 94 -7.63 -0.55 -14.66
C LEU A 94 -8.40 -0.41 -15.98
N VAL A 95 -7.70 -0.24 -17.10
CA VAL A 95 -8.33 -0.18 -18.43
C VAL A 95 -9.02 -1.50 -18.76
N ARG A 96 -8.42 -2.64 -18.40
CA ARG A 96 -8.96 -3.98 -18.65
C ARG A 96 -10.18 -4.30 -17.81
N LEU A 97 -10.15 -3.96 -16.52
CA LEU A 97 -11.15 -4.35 -15.52
C LEU A 97 -12.32 -3.36 -15.42
N PHE A 98 -12.11 -2.09 -15.81
CA PHE A 98 -13.12 -1.04 -15.75
C PHE A 98 -13.36 -0.38 -17.12
N PRO A 99 -13.76 -1.16 -18.14
CA PRO A 99 -14.03 -0.60 -19.46
C PRO A 99 -15.14 0.47 -19.38
N GLY A 100 -14.90 1.62 -20.02
CA GLY A 100 -15.85 2.74 -20.05
C GLY A 100 -15.83 3.67 -18.83
N ARG A 101 -15.02 3.39 -17.81
CA ARG A 101 -14.78 4.34 -16.71
C ARG A 101 -13.85 5.47 -17.18
N ASP A 102 -14.08 6.69 -16.70
CA ASP A 102 -13.12 7.79 -16.88
C ASP A 102 -11.88 7.55 -15.99
N LEU A 103 -10.77 7.19 -16.64
CA LEU A 103 -9.47 6.97 -16.03
C LEU A 103 -8.47 8.07 -16.41
N GLY A 104 -8.95 9.20 -16.95
CA GLY A 104 -8.08 10.26 -17.49
C GLY A 104 -7.12 10.83 -16.44
N LYS A 105 -7.64 11.13 -15.24
CA LYS A 105 -6.83 11.68 -14.13
C LYS A 105 -5.83 10.67 -13.58
N SER A 106 -6.20 9.39 -13.46
CA SER A 106 -5.25 8.37 -12.99
C SER A 106 -4.14 8.15 -14.03
N LYS A 107 -4.48 8.21 -15.32
CA LYS A 107 -3.50 8.15 -16.41
C LYS A 107 -2.54 9.34 -16.37
N GLU A 108 -3.06 10.54 -16.24
CA GLU A 108 -2.24 11.75 -16.17
C GLU A 108 -1.24 11.69 -15.00
N THR A 109 -1.72 11.34 -13.80
CA THR A 109 -0.87 11.25 -12.61
C THR A 109 0.15 10.11 -12.70
N ALA A 110 -0.22 8.97 -13.30
CA ALA A 110 0.73 7.90 -13.60
C ALA A 110 1.82 8.34 -14.60
N ASP A 111 1.43 8.99 -15.70
CA ASP A 111 2.36 9.47 -16.72
C ASP A 111 3.34 10.50 -16.14
N LEU A 112 2.88 11.38 -15.24
CA LEU A 112 3.76 12.33 -14.55
C LEU A 112 4.81 11.62 -13.71
N ALA A 113 4.41 10.62 -12.91
CA ALA A 113 5.34 9.85 -12.10
C ALA A 113 6.35 9.07 -12.96
N ILE A 114 5.89 8.38 -14.02
CA ILE A 114 6.76 7.65 -14.96
C ILE A 114 7.77 8.59 -15.64
N ARG A 115 7.34 9.80 -16.05
CA ARG A 115 8.25 10.80 -16.64
C ARG A 115 9.30 11.28 -15.65
N SER A 116 8.93 11.49 -14.38
CA SER A 116 9.89 11.84 -13.33
C SER A 116 10.93 10.73 -13.13
N VAL A 117 10.50 9.46 -13.01
CA VAL A 117 11.43 8.31 -12.92
C VAL A 117 12.33 8.23 -14.15
N SER A 118 11.78 8.40 -15.36
CA SER A 118 12.56 8.40 -16.59
C SER A 118 13.60 9.53 -16.64
N LEU A 119 13.32 10.68 -16.02
CA LEU A 119 14.28 11.77 -15.91
C LEU A 119 15.41 11.41 -14.93
N VAL A 120 15.09 10.83 -13.77
CA VAL A 120 16.08 10.31 -12.82
C VAL A 120 17.00 9.29 -13.50
N ARG A 121 16.43 8.35 -14.25
CA ARG A 121 17.18 7.37 -15.03
C ARG A 121 18.10 8.03 -16.04
N ARG A 122 17.61 8.99 -16.83
CA ARG A 122 18.44 9.67 -17.85
C ARG A 122 19.63 10.43 -17.28
N MET A 123 19.49 10.96 -16.06
CA MET A 123 20.59 11.62 -15.34
C MET A 123 21.58 10.64 -14.69
N ASN A 124 21.42 9.33 -14.86
CA ASN A 124 22.24 8.30 -14.21
C ASN A 124 22.19 8.34 -12.67
N CYS A 125 21.13 8.91 -12.10
CA CYS A 125 20.94 8.92 -10.66
C CYS A 125 20.62 7.51 -10.14
N TYR A 126 21.00 7.24 -8.89
CA TYR A 126 20.63 6.04 -8.13
C TYR A 126 20.98 4.72 -8.82
N ALA A 127 22.09 4.71 -9.56
CA ALA A 127 22.57 3.55 -10.32
C ALA A 127 21.55 2.94 -11.30
N MET A 128 20.52 3.71 -11.73
CA MET A 128 19.43 3.20 -12.58
C MET A 128 19.85 2.75 -13.98
N ASN A 129 21.07 3.09 -14.42
CA ASN A 129 21.67 2.64 -15.69
C ASN A 129 22.91 1.75 -15.49
N GLY A 130 23.14 1.22 -14.28
CA GLY A 130 24.33 0.47 -13.90
C GLY A 130 25.14 1.19 -12.81
N ALA A 131 25.79 0.40 -11.95
CA ALA A 131 26.59 0.89 -10.83
C ALA A 131 27.88 1.64 -11.26
N ASP A 132 28.33 1.42 -12.50
CA ASP A 132 29.45 2.10 -13.14
C ASP A 132 29.08 3.51 -13.62
N LYS A 133 27.79 3.79 -13.82
CA LYS A 133 27.30 5.09 -14.29
C LYS A 133 26.92 5.98 -13.11
N LYS A 134 27.44 7.21 -13.14
CA LYS A 134 27.21 8.21 -12.11
C LYS A 134 26.61 9.46 -12.74
N PRO A 135 25.79 10.22 -12.00
CA PRO A 135 25.32 11.50 -12.47
C PRO A 135 26.49 12.48 -12.62
N GLY A 136 26.39 13.38 -13.60
CA GLY A 136 27.29 14.52 -13.69
C GLY A 136 27.18 15.43 -12.47
N LYS A 137 28.17 16.31 -12.27
CA LYS A 137 28.25 17.18 -11.08
C LYS A 137 26.95 17.96 -10.84
N ASN A 138 26.42 18.62 -11.87
CA ASN A 138 25.19 19.43 -11.76
C ASN A 138 23.93 18.54 -11.66
N GLU A 139 23.95 17.37 -12.30
CA GLU A 139 22.83 16.42 -12.27
C GLU A 139 22.67 15.78 -10.89
N SER A 140 23.77 15.57 -10.17
CA SER A 140 23.79 14.99 -8.84
C SER A 140 22.99 15.81 -7.82
N GLU A 141 23.00 17.14 -7.96
CA GLU A 141 22.19 18.07 -7.14
C GLU A 141 20.70 17.96 -7.46
N LEU A 142 20.36 17.58 -8.70
CA LEU A 142 18.98 17.45 -9.17
C LEU A 142 18.38 16.07 -8.88
N CYS A 143 19.20 15.04 -8.68
CA CYS A 143 18.75 13.67 -8.39
C CYS A 143 17.75 13.64 -7.23
N ALA A 144 18.06 14.32 -6.12
CA ALA A 144 17.20 14.36 -4.94
C ALA A 144 15.87 15.08 -5.22
N THR A 145 15.91 16.19 -5.95
CA THR A 145 14.72 16.98 -6.28
C THR A 145 13.78 16.20 -7.20
N ILE A 146 14.32 15.57 -8.24
CA ILE A 146 13.50 14.84 -9.23
C ILE A 146 13.05 13.49 -8.67
N GLY A 147 13.88 12.81 -7.86
CA GLY A 147 13.48 11.62 -7.12
C GLY A 147 12.29 11.89 -6.19
N ARG A 148 12.30 13.01 -5.46
CA ARG A 148 11.14 13.45 -4.65
C ARG A 148 9.93 13.75 -5.49
N LEU A 149 10.10 14.41 -6.63
CA LEU A 149 9.00 14.69 -7.53
C LEU A 149 8.34 13.38 -7.98
N ALA A 150 9.12 12.36 -8.35
CA ALA A 150 8.57 11.04 -8.69
C ALA A 150 7.74 10.43 -7.55
N LEU A 151 8.22 10.52 -6.30
CA LEU A 151 7.47 10.03 -5.14
C LEU A 151 6.18 10.82 -4.88
N VAL A 152 6.22 12.14 -5.00
CA VAL A 152 5.02 12.99 -4.84
C VAL A 152 3.99 12.65 -5.91
N GLN A 153 4.42 12.43 -7.16
CA GLN A 153 3.51 12.03 -8.23
C GLN A 153 2.94 10.63 -8.02
N TRP A 154 3.73 9.69 -7.47
CA TRP A 154 3.22 8.39 -7.04
C TRP A 154 2.12 8.53 -5.97
N LEU A 155 2.34 9.33 -4.92
CA LEU A 155 1.33 9.56 -3.88
C LEU A 155 0.06 10.22 -4.43
N ASN A 156 0.22 11.14 -5.38
CA ASN A 156 -0.90 11.77 -6.07
C ASN A 156 -1.69 10.76 -6.90
N TYR A 157 -1.00 9.83 -7.57
CA TYR A 157 -1.62 8.72 -8.29
C TYR A 157 -2.40 7.80 -7.34
N GLU A 158 -1.81 7.39 -6.21
CA GLU A 158 -2.50 6.55 -5.22
C GLU A 158 -3.79 7.21 -4.72
N THR A 159 -3.72 8.51 -4.42
CA THR A 159 -4.87 9.31 -4.01
C THR A 159 -5.92 9.39 -5.11
N THR A 160 -5.50 9.61 -6.36
CA THR A 160 -6.41 9.71 -7.51
C THR A 160 -7.14 8.40 -7.76
N VAL A 161 -6.44 7.27 -7.77
CA VAL A 161 -7.06 5.94 -7.93
C VAL A 161 -7.99 5.61 -6.76
N GLY A 162 -7.66 6.07 -5.54
CA GLY A 162 -8.53 5.95 -4.37
C GLY A 162 -9.86 6.71 -4.48
N GLN A 163 -9.95 7.70 -5.37
CA GLN A 163 -11.14 8.52 -5.60
C GLN A 163 -11.97 8.08 -6.82
N LEU A 164 -11.48 7.11 -7.61
CA LEU A 164 -12.18 6.57 -8.78
C LEU A 164 -13.31 5.64 -8.37
#